data_AF-A0A527FSV0-F1
#
_entry.id   AF-A0A527FSV0-F1
#
_cell.length_a   1.000
_cell.length_b   1.000
_cell.length_c   1.000
_cell.angle_alpha   90.00
_cell.angle_beta   90.00
_cell.angle_gamma   90.00
#
_symmetry.space_group_name_H-M   'P 1'
#
loop_
_entity.id
_entity.type
_entity.pdbx_description
1 polymer ?
#
loop_
_entity_poly.entity_id
_entity_poly.type
_entity_poly.pdbx_seq_one_letter_code
_entity_poly.pdbx_strand_id
1 'polypeptide(L)' 'MQSYDVVIIGAGAAGMMCAVEAAKRGRSVLI' A
#
# COMPACT_ATOMS: atom_id res chain seq x y z
N MET A 1 13.01 -12.52 6.57
CA MET A 1 12.41 -11.90 5.37
C MET A 1 11.20 -11.10 5.84
N GLN A 2 11.07 -9.83 5.46
CA GLN A 2 9.87 -9.04 5.80
C GLN A 2 8.74 -9.39 4.83
N SER A 3 7.51 -9.49 5.34
CA SER A 3 6.31 -9.75 4.53
C SER A 3 5.39 -8.53 4.58
N TYR A 4 4.80 -8.22 3.43
CA TYR A 4 3.82 -7.15 3.28
C TYR A 4 2.56 -7.74 2.63
N ASP A 5 1.39 -7.27 3.04
CA ASP A 5 0.12 -7.67 2.42
C ASP A 5 -0.03 -7.10 1.01
N VAL A 6 0.47 -5.87 0.79
CA VAL A 6 0.36 -5.15 -0.48
C VAL A 6 1.70 -4.48 -0.80
N VAL A 7 2.12 -4.58 -2.07
CA VAL A 7 3.24 -3.82 -2.62
C VAL A 7 2.72 -2.96 -3.77
N ILE A 8 2.92 -1.66 -3.68
CA ILE A 8 2.54 -0.69 -4.71
C ILE A 8 3.83 -0.23 -5.38
N ILE A 9 3.91 -0.30 -6.71
CA ILE A 9 5.08 0.18 -7.45
C ILE A 9 4.68 1.47 -8.16
N GLY A 10 5.02 2.60 -7.53
CA GLY A 10 4.71 3.96 -8.00
C GLY A 10 3.80 4.74 -7.05
N ALA A 11 4.35 5.80 -6.45
CA ALA A 11 3.69 6.65 -5.44
C ALA A 11 2.98 7.88 -6.02
N GLY A 12 2.42 7.77 -7.24
CA GLY A 12 1.56 8.83 -7.79
C GLY A 12 0.24 8.97 -7.02
N ALA A 13 -0.57 9.97 -7.35
CA ALA A 13 -1.83 10.23 -6.64
C ALA A 13 -2.74 8.99 -6.54
N ALA A 14 -2.87 8.23 -7.62
CA ALA A 14 -3.64 6.99 -7.63
C ALA A 14 -3.02 5.90 -6.72
N GLY A 15 -1.70 5.75 -6.75
CA GLY A 15 -0.98 4.79 -5.91
C GLY A 15 -1.14 5.09 -4.42
N MET A 16 -1.06 6.36 -4.04
CA MET A 16 -1.28 6.79 -2.66
C MET A 16 -2.73 6.62 -2.21
N MET A 17 -3.72 6.89 -3.07
CA MET A 17 -5.13 6.60 -2.76
C MET A 17 -5.34 5.11 -2.50
N CYS A 18 -4.75 4.24 -3.33
CA CYS A 18 -4.82 2.79 -3.15
C CYS A 18 -4.13 2.35 -1.84
N ALA A 19 -2.97 2.93 -1.52
CA ALA A 19 -2.25 2.69 -0.27
C ALA A 19 -3.09 3.05 0.96
N VAL A 20 -3.75 4.21 0.93
CA VAL A 20 -4.62 4.69 2.02
C VAL A 20 -5.81 3.75 2.21
N GLU A 21 -6.46 3.31 1.13
CA GLU A 21 -7.58 2.36 1.24
C GLU A 21 -7.15 0.97 1.75
N ALA A 22 -5.97 0.50 1.37
CA ALA A 22 -5.40 -0.73 1.91
C ALA A 22 -5.04 -0.60 3.40
N ALA A 23 -4.45 0.52 3.81
CA ALA A 23 -4.11 0.80 5.19
C ALA A 23 -5.36 0.94 6.08
N LYS A 24 -6.43 1.59 5.60
CA LYS A 24 -7.73 1.65 6.30
C LYS A 24 -8.33 0.27 6.58
N ARG A 25 -8.00 -0.73 5.75
CA ARG A 25 -8.39 -2.14 5.94
C ARG A 25 -7.43 -2.93 6.81
N GLY A 26 -6.45 -2.26 7.43
CA GLY A 26 -5.46 -2.87 8.32
C GLY A 26 -4.36 -3.66 7.60
N ARG A 27 -4.13 -3.40 6.30
CA ARG A 27 -3.09 -4.09 5.53
C ARG A 27 -1.74 -3.40 5.68
N SER A 28 -0.69 -4.20 5.81
CA SER A 28 0.69 -3.72 5.72
C SER A 28 1.04 -3.43 4.26
N VAL A 29 1.37 -2.16 3.97
CA VAL A 29 1.64 -1.68 2.60
C VAL A 29 3.10 -1.26 2.47
N LEU A 30 3.76 -1.78 1.43
CA LEU A 30 5.03 -1.27 0.92
C LEU A 30 4.74 -0.42 -0.33
N ILE A 31 5.37 0.74 -0.44
CA ILE A 31 5.23 1.69 -1.56
C ILE A 31 6.58 1.83 -2.27
#